data_AF-A0A0G0XIR6-F1
#
_entry.id   AF-A0A0G0XIR6-F1
#
_cell.length_a   1.000
_cell.length_b   1.000
_cell.length_c   1.000
_cell.angle_alpha   90.00
_cell.angle_beta   90.00
_cell.angle_gamma   90.00
#
_symmetry.space_group_name_H-M   'P 1'
#
loop_
_entity.id
_entity.type
_entity.pdbx_description
1 polymer ?
#
loop_
_entity_poly.entity_id
_entity_poly.type
_entity_poly.pdbx_seq_one_letter_code
_entity_poly.pdbx_strand_id
1 'polypeptide(L)'
;MGLKEAYENAKANLLSDENICRENRDIFREFFEWEERKLKRTNNLPELDNATYKTVSYYVRRFRNANKWFGNKLWIDLTKEDIQKVYDDLEDGIIKNRFGKRYSDRKSYYTKIFKSKPFKLAGKAELAKEVFEFYQPKENLEVNFIEFDAFVKLTTPTKTILQKLLLWLAWDIGENVGSLLQLRKRDFRRQINPQTQEPEYLVDLRKEILKRSRRARVEITNYTETAELLDIVLSDIQDNDLIFNFGHRQALKFLAHCANVTKIKCTPTGKNPTFKDLRSSMCCHLLKIGWRIEEVNSRLGHSPASLAMVTRYANYLALDIQDTPITLRIQTKSGHLCKLYRQL
;
A
#
# COMPACT_ATOMS: atom_id res chain seq x y z
N MET A 1 11.66 1.45 21.86
CA MET A 1 12.64 0.79 20.99
C MET A 1 12.39 1.21 19.55
N GLY A 2 13.36 1.89 18.94
CA GLY A 2 13.28 2.33 17.55
C GLY A 2 13.37 1.16 16.55
N LEU A 3 13.02 1.39 15.28
CA LEU A 3 13.13 0.35 14.24
C LEU A 3 14.58 -0.07 13.98
N LYS A 4 15.53 0.84 14.15
CA LYS A 4 16.98 0.57 14.07
C LYS A 4 17.42 -0.42 15.13
N GLU A 5 17.20 -0.10 16.41
CA GLU A 5 17.54 -0.96 17.55
C GLU A 5 16.86 -2.34 17.43
N ALA A 6 15.57 -2.36 17.09
CA ALA A 6 14.84 -3.61 16.91
C ALA A 6 15.43 -4.48 15.80
N TYR A 7 15.87 -3.85 14.69
CA TYR A 7 16.54 -4.55 13.61
C TYR A 7 17.92 -5.08 14.03
N GLU A 8 18.76 -4.22 14.62
CA GLU A 8 20.12 -4.56 15.02
C GLU A 8 20.13 -5.70 16.03
N ASN A 9 19.26 -5.64 17.05
CA ASN A 9 19.06 -6.73 18.01
C ASN A 9 18.57 -8.01 17.32
N ALA A 10 17.59 -7.90 16.42
CA ALA A 10 17.06 -9.08 15.73
C ALA A 10 18.09 -9.74 14.79
N LYS A 11 18.94 -8.93 14.12
CA LYS A 11 20.06 -9.37 13.28
C LYS A 11 21.12 -10.04 14.13
N ALA A 12 21.57 -9.39 15.22
CA ALA A 12 22.56 -9.95 16.14
C ALA A 12 22.10 -11.32 16.65
N ASN A 13 20.87 -11.41 17.16
CA ASN A 13 20.30 -12.68 17.64
C ASN A 13 20.18 -13.75 16.56
N LEU A 14 20.03 -13.40 15.27
CA LEU A 14 20.03 -14.37 14.17
C LEU A 14 21.44 -14.88 13.88
N LEU A 15 22.43 -13.97 13.89
CA LEU A 15 23.81 -14.28 13.56
C LEU A 15 24.59 -14.95 14.70
N SER A 16 24.03 -14.94 15.92
CA SER A 16 24.55 -15.64 17.09
C SER A 16 23.74 -16.90 17.46
N ASP A 17 22.73 -17.28 16.68
CA ASP A 17 21.88 -18.44 16.99
C ASP A 17 22.66 -19.74 16.75
N GLU A 18 23.05 -20.41 17.83
CA GLU A 18 23.84 -21.66 17.79
C GLU A 18 23.10 -22.81 17.10
N ASN A 19 21.77 -22.76 17.01
CA ASN A 19 20.98 -23.77 16.30
C ASN A 19 21.08 -23.66 14.77
N ILE A 20 21.64 -22.56 14.26
CA ILE A 20 21.90 -22.34 12.84
C ILE A 20 23.38 -22.61 12.62
N CYS A 21 23.75 -23.50 11.69
CA CYS A 21 25.16 -23.77 11.41
C CYS A 21 25.93 -22.49 11.02
N ARG A 22 27.23 -22.47 11.32
CA ARG A 22 28.10 -21.30 11.18
C ARG A 22 28.10 -20.76 9.75
N GLU A 23 28.16 -21.65 8.78
CA GLU A 23 28.23 -21.36 7.36
C GLU A 23 26.94 -20.65 6.88
N ASN A 24 25.76 -21.07 7.35
CA ASN A 24 24.51 -20.38 7.05
C ASN A 24 24.49 -18.99 7.70
N ARG A 25 25.00 -18.84 8.94
CA ARG A 25 25.11 -17.53 9.60
C ARG A 25 26.06 -16.60 8.85
N ASP A 26 27.15 -17.12 8.29
CA ASP A 26 28.09 -16.36 7.47
C ASP A 26 27.43 -15.90 6.16
N ILE A 27 26.66 -16.75 5.48
CA ILE A 27 25.84 -16.36 4.30
C ILE A 27 24.84 -15.25 4.68
N PHE A 28 24.18 -15.37 5.83
CA PHE A 28 23.21 -14.34 6.28
C PHE A 28 23.91 -13.02 6.58
N ARG A 29 25.10 -13.05 7.20
CA ARG A 29 25.91 -11.86 7.48
C ARG A 29 26.26 -11.13 6.18
N GLU A 30 26.82 -11.85 5.21
CA GLU A 30 27.19 -11.28 3.91
C GLU A 30 25.97 -10.71 3.17
N PHE A 31 24.83 -11.41 3.23
CA PHE A 31 23.59 -10.89 2.65
C PHE A 31 23.16 -9.56 3.28
N PHE A 32 23.20 -9.44 4.61
CA PHE A 32 22.78 -8.20 5.26
C PHE A 32 23.72 -7.04 4.91
N GLU A 33 25.04 -7.25 4.93
CA GLU A 33 26.00 -6.22 4.50
C GLU A 33 25.71 -5.73 3.08
N TRP A 34 25.43 -6.67 2.17
CA TRP A 34 25.05 -6.36 0.80
C TRP A 34 23.71 -5.63 0.69
N GLU A 35 22.64 -6.11 1.34
CA GLU A 35 21.29 -5.54 1.23
C GLU A 35 21.22 -4.16 1.89
N GLU A 36 21.90 -3.95 3.01
CA GLU A 36 22.03 -2.64 3.65
C GLU A 36 22.75 -1.64 2.73
N ARG A 37 23.89 -2.04 2.12
CA ARG A 37 24.61 -1.22 1.14
C ARG A 37 23.73 -0.89 -0.07
N LYS A 38 23.06 -1.90 -0.63
CA LYS A 38 22.14 -1.74 -1.77
C LYS A 38 21.03 -0.76 -1.44
N LEU A 39 20.37 -0.90 -0.28
CA LEU A 39 19.29 -0.01 0.12
C LEU A 39 19.75 1.44 0.29
N LYS A 40 20.94 1.68 0.84
CA LYS A 40 21.54 3.03 0.89
C LYS A 40 21.72 3.62 -0.51
N ARG A 41 22.32 2.87 -1.43
CA ARG A 41 22.61 3.34 -2.80
C ARG A 41 21.36 3.54 -3.64
N THR A 42 20.43 2.59 -3.66
CA THR A 42 19.18 2.68 -4.43
C THR A 42 18.29 3.82 -3.97
N ASN A 43 18.35 4.19 -2.68
CA ASN A 43 17.52 5.26 -2.13
C ASN A 43 18.28 6.58 -1.92
N ASN A 44 19.54 6.66 -2.35
CA ASN A 44 20.43 7.80 -2.15
C ASN A 44 20.47 8.28 -0.68
N LEU A 45 20.67 7.35 0.25
CA LEU A 45 20.72 7.63 1.69
C LEU A 45 22.15 7.48 2.23
N PRO A 46 22.62 8.38 3.11
CA PRO A 46 23.89 8.21 3.81
C PRO A 46 23.83 7.03 4.80
N GLU A 47 22.68 6.86 5.44
CA GLU A 47 22.38 5.79 6.39
C GLU A 47 21.00 5.17 6.15
N LEU A 48 20.74 4.03 6.77
CA LEU A 48 19.41 3.42 6.70
C LEU A 48 18.42 4.25 7.54
N ASP A 49 17.25 4.49 6.98
CA ASP A 49 16.13 5.11 7.69
C ASP A 49 15.09 4.07 8.14
N ASN A 50 14.03 4.54 8.81
CA ASN A 50 12.95 3.68 9.30
C ASN A 50 12.32 2.75 8.24
N ALA A 51 12.11 3.23 7.01
CA ALA A 51 11.50 2.42 5.96
C ALA A 51 12.44 1.32 5.44
N THR A 52 13.75 1.60 5.36
CA THR A 52 14.76 0.59 5.04
C THR A 52 14.97 -0.41 6.18
N TYR A 53 15.04 0.04 7.44
CA TYR A 53 15.10 -0.85 8.61
C TYR A 53 13.93 -1.82 8.68
N LYS A 54 12.73 -1.35 8.35
CA LYS A 54 11.55 -2.21 8.22
C LYS A 54 11.75 -3.29 7.15
N THR A 55 12.37 -2.93 6.02
CA THR A 55 12.67 -3.88 4.92
C THR A 55 13.64 -4.96 5.36
N VAL A 56 14.80 -4.59 5.93
CA VAL A 56 15.80 -5.57 6.39
C VAL A 56 15.32 -6.41 7.58
N SER A 57 14.49 -5.84 8.46
CA SER A 57 13.84 -6.61 9.54
C SER A 57 12.98 -7.77 9.02
N TYR A 58 12.32 -7.60 7.87
CA TYR A 58 11.57 -8.71 7.28
C TYR A 58 12.48 -9.85 6.83
N TYR A 59 13.70 -9.56 6.38
CA TYR A 59 14.66 -10.60 5.98
C TYR A 59 15.13 -11.44 7.16
N VAL A 60 15.36 -10.84 8.33
CA VAL A 60 15.72 -11.59 9.56
C VAL A 60 14.70 -12.70 9.83
N ARG A 61 13.40 -12.36 9.79
CA ARG A 61 12.34 -13.35 9.98
C ARG A 61 12.28 -14.40 8.87
N ARG A 62 12.50 -13.99 7.60
CA ARG A 62 12.49 -14.92 6.47
C ARG A 62 13.63 -15.92 6.54
N PHE A 63 14.83 -15.50 6.94
CA PHE A 63 15.95 -16.42 7.12
C PHE A 63 15.72 -17.42 8.23
N ARG A 64 15.21 -17.01 9.39
CA ARG A 64 14.82 -17.96 10.45
C ARG A 64 13.84 -19.01 9.94
N ASN A 65 12.81 -18.57 9.23
CA ASN A 65 11.79 -19.46 8.69
C ASN A 65 12.37 -20.41 7.64
N ALA A 66 13.12 -19.89 6.66
CA ALA A 66 13.71 -20.70 5.59
C ALA A 66 14.72 -21.71 6.14
N ASN A 67 15.58 -21.30 7.08
CA ASN A 67 16.53 -22.22 7.72
C ASN A 67 15.82 -23.36 8.44
N LYS A 68 14.73 -23.04 9.16
CA LYS A 68 13.90 -24.05 9.81
C LYS A 68 13.24 -25.02 8.82
N TRP A 69 12.80 -24.55 7.65
CA TRP A 69 12.18 -25.41 6.64
C TRP A 69 13.14 -26.45 6.07
N PHE A 70 14.43 -26.13 5.98
CA PHE A 70 15.48 -27.08 5.61
C PHE A 70 16.05 -27.86 6.81
N GLY A 71 15.41 -27.82 7.97
CA GLY A 71 15.89 -28.55 9.15
C GLY A 71 17.30 -28.12 9.60
N ASN A 72 17.65 -26.84 9.41
CA ASN A 72 18.98 -26.29 9.67
C ASN A 72 20.13 -26.93 8.85
N LYS A 73 19.82 -27.61 7.73
CA LYS A 73 20.83 -28.09 6.78
C LYS A 73 21.66 -26.93 6.22
N LEU A 74 22.94 -27.20 5.93
CA LEU A 74 23.85 -26.27 5.27
C LEU A 74 23.30 -25.88 3.90
N TRP A 75 23.14 -24.58 3.64
CA TRP A 75 22.55 -24.10 2.40
C TRP A 75 23.42 -24.44 1.18
N ILE A 76 24.76 -24.47 1.37
CA ILE A 76 25.73 -24.89 0.36
C ILE A 76 25.61 -26.37 -0.01
N ASP A 77 24.99 -27.19 0.84
CA ASP A 77 24.82 -28.63 0.64
C ASP A 77 23.39 -29.01 0.26
N LEU A 78 22.51 -28.03 0.07
CA LEU A 78 21.15 -28.29 -0.40
C LEU A 78 21.19 -28.93 -1.79
N THR A 79 20.50 -30.05 -1.93
CA THR A 79 20.29 -30.73 -3.21
C THR A 79 19.04 -30.17 -3.89
N LYS A 80 18.78 -30.62 -5.12
CA LYS A 80 17.55 -30.27 -5.83
C LYS A 80 16.33 -30.78 -5.07
N GLU A 81 16.42 -31.99 -4.52
CA GLU A 81 15.36 -32.67 -3.77
C GLU A 81 15.02 -31.92 -2.48
N ASP A 82 16.02 -31.38 -1.76
CA ASP A 82 15.76 -30.57 -0.57
C ASP A 82 14.94 -29.32 -0.90
N ILE A 83 15.31 -28.62 -1.99
CA ILE A 83 14.65 -27.39 -2.43
C ILE A 83 13.25 -27.71 -2.96
N GLN A 84 13.12 -28.79 -3.75
CA GLN A 84 11.85 -29.29 -4.27
C GLN A 84 10.89 -29.63 -3.14
N LYS A 85 11.37 -30.33 -2.10
CA LYS A 85 10.56 -30.67 -0.93
C LYS A 85 9.97 -29.43 -0.25
N VAL A 86 10.79 -28.38 -0.03
CA VAL A 86 10.29 -27.14 0.60
C VAL A 86 9.29 -26.41 -0.29
N TYR A 87 9.49 -26.44 -1.61
CA TYR A 87 8.52 -25.88 -2.56
C TYR A 87 7.17 -26.62 -2.49
N ASP A 88 7.20 -27.95 -2.59
CA ASP A 88 6.00 -28.79 -2.56
C ASP A 88 5.28 -28.65 -1.22
N ASP A 89 6.00 -28.73 -0.09
CA ASP A 89 5.42 -28.55 1.25
C ASP A 89 4.76 -27.16 1.44
N LEU A 90 5.28 -26.11 0.79
CA LEU A 90 4.70 -24.77 0.80
C LEU A 90 3.43 -24.70 -0.07
N GLU A 91 3.42 -25.34 -1.23
CA GLU A 91 2.26 -25.40 -2.11
C GLU A 91 1.16 -26.34 -1.61
N ASP A 92 1.51 -27.42 -0.94
CA ASP A 92 0.56 -28.34 -0.31
C ASP A 92 0.04 -27.82 1.03
N GLY A 93 0.67 -26.77 1.57
CA GLY A 93 0.27 -26.16 2.85
C GLY A 93 0.65 -26.98 4.08
N ILE A 94 1.59 -27.92 3.91
CA ILE A 94 2.25 -28.66 4.99
C ILE A 94 3.05 -27.68 5.85
N ILE A 95 3.83 -26.79 5.22
CA ILE A 95 4.50 -25.69 5.92
C ILE A 95 3.47 -24.63 6.34
N LYS A 96 3.22 -24.57 7.64
CA LYS A 96 2.26 -23.67 8.29
C LYS A 96 2.96 -22.52 9.01
N ASN A 97 2.27 -21.39 9.10
CA ASN A 97 2.71 -20.26 9.91
C ASN A 97 2.47 -20.51 11.41
N ARG A 98 2.88 -19.56 12.27
CA ARG A 98 2.71 -19.66 13.73
C ARG A 98 1.26 -19.82 14.23
N PHE A 99 0.28 -19.62 13.36
CA PHE A 99 -1.15 -19.77 13.65
C PHE A 99 -1.73 -21.05 13.04
N GLY A 100 -0.90 -21.98 12.57
CA GLY A 100 -1.33 -23.23 11.94
C GLY A 100 -1.94 -23.06 10.54
N LYS A 101 -1.88 -21.86 9.95
CA LYS A 101 -2.43 -21.59 8.60
C LYS A 101 -1.35 -21.68 7.53
N ARG A 102 -1.73 -22.09 6.32
CA ARG A 102 -0.86 -22.04 5.13
C ARG A 102 -0.25 -20.65 4.97
N TYR A 103 1.02 -20.57 4.57
CA TYR A 103 1.65 -19.30 4.25
C TYR A 103 0.96 -18.63 3.06
N SER A 104 0.43 -17.42 3.25
CA SER A 104 -0.16 -16.62 2.17
C SER A 104 0.89 -15.93 1.30
N ASP A 105 2.03 -15.52 1.89
CA ASP A 105 3.11 -14.79 1.22
C ASP A 105 4.24 -15.70 0.70
N ARG A 106 3.91 -16.80 0.02
CA ARG A 106 4.93 -17.72 -0.55
C ARG A 106 5.78 -17.05 -1.64
N LYS A 107 5.13 -16.23 -2.46
CA LYS A 107 5.76 -15.41 -3.52
C LYS A 107 6.99 -14.65 -3.02
N SER A 108 6.91 -14.04 -1.84
CA SER A 108 8.05 -13.29 -1.30
C SER A 108 9.22 -14.19 -0.95
N TYR A 109 9.03 -15.43 -0.51
CA TYR A 109 10.14 -16.35 -0.28
C TYR A 109 10.78 -16.79 -1.59
N TYR A 110 9.95 -17.20 -2.57
CA TYR A 110 10.41 -17.58 -3.91
C TYR A 110 11.26 -16.47 -4.54
N THR A 111 10.76 -15.24 -4.52
CA THR A 111 11.42 -14.12 -5.20
C THR A 111 12.54 -13.45 -4.40
N LYS A 112 12.49 -13.45 -3.06
CA LYS A 112 13.44 -12.68 -2.23
C LYS A 112 14.47 -13.53 -1.52
N ILE A 113 14.23 -14.83 -1.37
CA ILE A 113 15.15 -15.77 -0.72
C ILE A 113 15.72 -16.73 -1.76
N PHE A 114 14.85 -17.56 -2.35
CA PHE A 114 15.28 -18.69 -3.18
C PHE A 114 15.80 -18.29 -4.57
N LYS A 115 15.11 -17.40 -5.29
CA LYS A 115 15.55 -16.89 -6.61
C LYS A 115 16.44 -15.65 -6.53
N SER A 116 17.02 -15.36 -5.36
CA SER A 116 17.68 -14.07 -5.07
C SER A 116 19.09 -14.23 -4.51
N LYS A 117 19.68 -13.11 -4.06
CA LYS A 117 21.04 -13.03 -3.53
C LYS A 117 21.36 -14.09 -2.47
N PRO A 118 20.49 -14.45 -1.51
CA PRO A 118 20.84 -15.45 -0.49
C PRO A 118 21.22 -16.81 -1.08
N PHE A 119 20.42 -17.34 -2.01
CA PHE A 119 20.72 -18.61 -2.68
C PHE A 119 21.84 -18.48 -3.72
N LYS A 120 22.08 -17.27 -4.28
CA LYS A 120 23.29 -17.01 -5.06
C LYS A 120 24.56 -17.11 -4.21
N LEU A 121 24.55 -16.58 -2.99
CA LEU A 121 25.67 -16.70 -2.05
C LEU A 121 25.92 -18.16 -1.64
N ALA A 122 24.87 -18.97 -1.53
CA ALA A 122 24.98 -20.40 -1.25
C ALA A 122 25.37 -21.27 -2.48
N GLY A 123 25.52 -20.68 -3.68
CA GLY A 123 25.77 -21.45 -4.91
C GLY A 123 24.58 -22.28 -5.41
N LYS A 124 23.34 -21.95 -4.99
CA LYS A 124 22.10 -22.72 -5.28
C LYS A 124 21.12 -21.99 -6.19
N ALA A 125 21.54 -20.92 -6.85
CA ALA A 125 20.66 -20.08 -7.67
C ALA A 125 20.04 -20.83 -8.85
N GLU A 126 20.83 -21.62 -9.58
CA GLU A 126 20.34 -22.38 -10.74
C GLU A 126 19.41 -23.51 -10.31
N LEU A 127 19.76 -24.27 -9.26
CA LEU A 127 18.87 -25.29 -8.70
C LEU A 127 17.52 -24.71 -8.26
N ALA A 128 17.52 -23.56 -7.58
CA ALA A 128 16.28 -22.88 -7.23
C ALA A 128 15.52 -22.43 -8.49
N LYS A 129 16.21 -21.90 -9.50
CA LYS A 129 15.55 -21.47 -10.74
C LYS A 129 14.81 -22.64 -11.41
N GLU A 130 15.44 -23.81 -11.49
CA GLU A 130 14.82 -25.04 -12.03
C GLU A 130 13.61 -25.50 -11.19
N VAL A 131 13.77 -25.67 -9.87
CA VAL A 131 12.70 -26.15 -8.99
C VAL A 131 11.47 -25.23 -9.06
N PHE A 132 11.69 -23.93 -9.07
CA PHE A 132 10.61 -22.95 -9.09
C PHE A 132 10.25 -22.50 -10.51
N GLU A 133 10.65 -23.21 -11.57
CA GLU A 133 10.39 -22.81 -12.97
C GLU A 133 8.88 -22.73 -13.27
N PHE A 134 8.11 -23.69 -12.75
CA PHE A 134 6.65 -23.73 -12.91
C PHE A 134 5.90 -22.76 -12.00
N TYR A 135 6.58 -22.08 -11.08
CA TYR A 135 5.95 -21.06 -10.26
C TYR A 135 5.58 -19.85 -11.11
N GLN A 136 4.32 -19.78 -11.50
CA GLN A 136 3.74 -18.59 -12.08
C GLN A 136 3.09 -17.74 -10.99
N PRO A 137 3.60 -16.53 -10.71
CA PRO A 137 2.96 -15.66 -9.75
C PRO A 137 1.59 -15.26 -10.28
N LYS A 138 0.52 -15.79 -9.67
CA LYS A 138 -0.83 -15.29 -9.92
C LYS A 138 -0.84 -13.79 -9.68
N GLU A 139 -1.11 -13.02 -10.73
CA GLU A 139 -1.32 -11.60 -10.58
C GLU A 139 -2.57 -11.37 -9.74
N ASN A 140 -2.47 -10.48 -8.76
CA ASN A 140 -3.67 -10.06 -8.04
C ASN A 140 -4.43 -9.08 -8.93
N LEU A 141 -5.31 -9.64 -9.78
CA LEU A 141 -6.24 -8.92 -10.64
C LEU A 141 -7.51 -8.51 -9.90
N GLU A 142 -7.65 -8.86 -8.61
CA GLU A 142 -8.81 -8.50 -7.81
C GLU A 142 -8.97 -6.97 -7.77
N VAL A 143 -10.13 -6.53 -8.24
CA VAL A 143 -10.64 -5.16 -8.09
C VAL A 143 -11.38 -5.11 -6.75
N ASN A 144 -11.30 -3.99 -6.05
CA ASN A 144 -12.02 -3.82 -4.80
C ASN A 144 -12.27 -2.32 -4.53
N PHE A 145 -13.54 -1.92 -4.43
CA PHE A 145 -13.93 -0.53 -4.21
C PHE A 145 -15.33 -0.42 -3.61
N ILE A 146 -15.73 0.77 -3.18
CA ILE A 146 -17.11 1.12 -2.79
C ILE A 146 -17.61 2.27 -3.68
N GLU A 147 -18.91 2.33 -3.91
CA GLU A 147 -19.52 3.46 -4.62
C GLU A 147 -19.52 4.74 -3.77
N PHE A 148 -19.71 5.90 -4.42
CA PHE A 148 -19.73 7.19 -3.73
C PHE A 148 -20.80 7.27 -2.64
N ASP A 149 -22.03 6.84 -2.91
CA ASP A 149 -23.11 6.86 -1.90
C ASP A 149 -22.79 5.97 -0.69
N ALA A 150 -22.15 4.82 -0.95
CA ALA A 150 -21.65 3.96 0.10
C ALA A 150 -20.54 4.69 0.88
N PHE A 151 -19.61 5.36 0.23
CA PHE A 151 -18.60 6.17 0.92
C PHE A 151 -19.23 7.26 1.81
N VAL A 152 -20.20 8.03 1.31
CA VAL A 152 -20.89 9.06 2.11
C VAL A 152 -21.48 8.43 3.37
N LYS A 153 -22.22 7.30 3.22
CA LYS A 153 -22.76 6.54 4.35
C LYS A 153 -21.66 6.02 5.29
N LEU A 154 -20.51 5.58 4.78
CA LEU A 154 -19.37 5.11 5.57
C LEU A 154 -18.84 6.17 6.52
N THR A 155 -18.90 7.45 6.13
CA THR A 155 -18.41 8.56 6.98
C THR A 155 -19.35 8.92 8.12
N THR A 156 -20.61 8.50 8.09
CA THR A 156 -21.62 8.89 9.09
C THR A 156 -21.33 8.47 10.54
N PRO A 157 -20.76 7.28 10.84
CA PRO A 157 -20.52 6.85 12.24
C PRO A 157 -19.21 7.36 12.84
N THR A 158 -18.51 8.29 12.18
CA THR A 158 -17.26 8.84 12.73
C THR A 158 -17.53 9.58 14.03
N LYS A 159 -16.68 9.40 15.04
CA LYS A 159 -16.89 9.98 16.37
C LYS A 159 -16.37 11.41 16.51
N THR A 160 -15.44 11.81 15.64
CA THR A 160 -14.81 13.13 15.69
C THR A 160 -14.70 13.72 14.29
N ILE A 161 -14.61 15.05 14.23
CA ILE A 161 -14.43 15.77 12.96
C ILE A 161 -13.14 15.35 12.25
N LEU A 162 -12.05 15.08 12.99
CA LEU A 162 -10.78 14.61 12.44
C LEU A 162 -10.90 13.21 11.79
N GLN A 163 -11.72 12.32 12.36
CA GLN A 163 -11.97 11.01 11.73
C GLN A 163 -12.72 11.17 10.41
N LYS A 164 -13.74 12.04 10.39
CA LYS A 164 -14.51 12.37 9.19
C LYS A 164 -13.62 13.00 8.12
N LEU A 165 -12.83 14.01 8.49
CA LEU A 165 -11.87 14.68 7.60
C LEU A 165 -10.86 13.70 7.01
N LEU A 166 -10.32 12.76 7.79
CA LEU A 166 -9.37 11.77 7.25
C LEU A 166 -10.01 10.88 6.18
N LEU A 167 -11.28 10.48 6.35
CA LEU A 167 -11.99 9.69 5.33
C LEU A 167 -12.23 10.51 4.06
N TRP A 168 -12.65 11.76 4.20
CA TRP A 168 -12.85 12.68 3.08
C TRP A 168 -11.55 12.96 2.33
N LEU A 169 -10.45 13.28 3.02
CA LEU A 169 -9.14 13.43 2.37
C LEU A 169 -8.65 12.13 1.71
N ALA A 170 -8.92 10.97 2.30
CA ALA A 170 -8.54 9.68 1.70
C ALA A 170 -9.33 9.35 0.43
N TRP A 171 -10.60 9.76 0.37
CA TRP A 171 -11.41 9.68 -0.85
C TRP A 171 -10.95 10.73 -1.85
N ASP A 172 -11.05 12.00 -1.49
CA ASP A 172 -10.90 13.14 -2.39
C ASP A 172 -9.49 13.21 -2.99
N ILE A 173 -8.45 13.27 -2.15
CA ILE A 173 -7.05 13.32 -2.61
C ILE A 173 -6.58 11.95 -3.10
N GLY A 174 -7.24 10.88 -2.66
CA GLY A 174 -6.91 9.53 -3.08
C GLY A 174 -5.53 9.08 -2.61
N GLU A 175 -4.97 9.61 -1.52
CA GLU A 175 -3.63 9.26 -1.05
C GLU A 175 -3.57 8.17 0.02
N ASN A 176 -2.38 7.61 0.24
CA ASN A 176 -2.16 6.64 1.31
C ASN A 176 -2.37 7.28 2.68
N VAL A 177 -3.11 6.59 3.55
CA VAL A 177 -3.37 7.03 4.94
C VAL A 177 -2.09 7.39 5.71
N GLY A 178 -0.97 6.69 5.46
CA GLY A 178 0.31 7.02 6.10
C GLY A 178 0.85 8.39 5.72
N SER A 179 0.61 8.85 4.49
CA SER A 179 0.98 10.19 4.03
C SER A 179 0.01 11.23 4.59
N LEU A 180 -1.30 10.93 4.54
CA LEU A 180 -2.35 11.85 5.02
C LEU A 180 -2.20 12.18 6.51
N LEU A 181 -1.84 11.17 7.32
CA LEU A 181 -1.59 11.35 8.75
C LEU A 181 -0.36 12.23 9.07
N GLN A 182 0.47 12.56 8.09
CA GLN A 182 1.63 13.44 8.25
C GLN A 182 1.41 14.86 7.74
N LEU A 183 0.22 15.14 7.20
CA LEU A 183 -0.15 16.46 6.74
C LEU A 183 -0.20 17.45 7.91
N ARG A 184 0.29 18.66 7.64
CA ARG A 184 0.32 19.81 8.55
C ARG A 184 -0.51 20.94 7.98
N LYS A 185 -0.87 21.94 8.79
CA LYS A 185 -1.64 23.11 8.30
C LYS A 185 -0.99 23.80 7.11
N ARG A 186 0.33 24.01 7.14
CA ARG A 186 1.09 24.61 6.03
C ARG A 186 0.97 23.87 4.69
N ASP A 187 0.51 22.61 4.71
CA ASP A 187 0.31 21.81 3.51
C ASP A 187 -1.02 22.16 2.81
N PHE A 188 -1.79 23.13 3.32
CA PHE A 188 -3.09 23.52 2.78
C PHE A 188 -3.12 25.00 2.44
N ARG A 189 -3.61 25.32 1.25
CA ARG A 189 -3.90 26.70 0.83
C ARG A 189 -5.33 26.77 0.33
N ARG A 190 -6.12 27.62 0.98
CA ARG A 190 -7.52 27.86 0.60
C ARG A 190 -7.58 28.75 -0.63
N GLN A 191 -8.48 28.46 -1.56
CA GLN A 191 -8.81 29.31 -2.70
C GLN A 191 -10.29 29.21 -3.05
N ILE A 192 -10.75 30.05 -3.98
CA ILE A 192 -12.06 29.95 -4.60
C ILE A 192 -11.86 29.42 -6.00
N ASN A 193 -12.58 28.35 -6.35
CA ASN A 193 -12.55 27.80 -7.69
C ASN A 193 -13.07 28.85 -8.68
N PRO A 194 -12.29 29.29 -9.68
CA PRO A 194 -12.72 30.38 -10.56
C PRO A 194 -13.89 30.00 -11.46
N GLN A 195 -14.14 28.71 -11.70
CA GLN A 195 -15.23 28.23 -12.54
C GLN A 195 -16.52 27.98 -11.74
N THR A 196 -16.44 27.33 -10.58
CA THR A 196 -17.64 26.98 -9.78
C THR A 196 -18.00 28.04 -8.74
N GLN A 197 -17.07 28.94 -8.41
CA GLN A 197 -17.18 29.89 -7.29
C GLN A 197 -17.29 29.21 -5.91
N GLU A 198 -17.01 27.91 -5.83
CA GLU A 198 -17.01 27.15 -4.58
C GLU A 198 -15.63 27.21 -3.90
N PRO A 199 -15.58 27.15 -2.56
CA PRO A 199 -14.31 27.07 -1.85
C PRO A 199 -13.64 25.72 -2.06
N GLU A 200 -12.33 25.74 -2.27
CA GLU A 200 -11.50 24.55 -2.39
C GLU A 200 -10.13 24.76 -1.73
N TYR A 201 -9.42 23.66 -1.52
CA TYR A 201 -8.08 23.65 -0.99
C TYR A 201 -7.09 23.04 -1.97
N LEU A 202 -5.95 23.70 -2.10
CA LEU A 202 -4.72 23.12 -2.63
C LEU A 202 -4.01 22.37 -1.49
N VAL A 203 -3.81 21.07 -1.68
CA VAL A 203 -3.12 20.17 -0.73
C VAL A 203 -1.72 19.85 -1.27
N ASP A 204 -0.69 20.33 -0.58
CA ASP A 204 0.71 20.09 -0.92
C ASP A 204 1.18 18.73 -0.40
N LEU A 205 1.29 17.77 -1.32
CA LEU A 205 1.82 16.45 -1.06
C LEU A 205 3.33 16.44 -1.27
N ARG A 206 4.04 16.91 -0.24
CA ARG A 206 5.50 17.04 -0.28
C ARG A 206 6.21 15.69 -0.26
N LYS A 207 7.46 15.66 -0.75
CA LYS A 207 8.20 14.41 -0.96
C LYS A 207 8.43 13.64 0.35
N GLU A 208 8.58 14.34 1.46
CA GLU A 208 8.96 13.79 2.77
C GLU A 208 7.84 12.95 3.38
N ILE A 209 6.58 13.31 3.12
CA ILE A 209 5.41 12.60 3.65
C ILE A 209 4.92 11.50 2.71
N LEU A 210 5.35 11.54 1.44
CA LEU A 210 4.96 10.58 0.42
C LEU A 210 5.82 9.31 0.43
N LYS A 211 5.27 8.23 -0.12
CA LYS A 211 6.05 7.04 -0.45
C LYS A 211 7.17 7.43 -1.43
N ARG A 212 8.39 6.92 -1.23
CA ARG A 212 9.58 7.25 -2.05
C ARG A 212 9.39 7.16 -3.56
N SER A 213 8.55 6.25 -4.05
CA SER A 213 8.28 6.09 -5.48
C SER A 213 7.35 7.16 -6.06
N ARG A 214 6.75 8.01 -5.23
CA ARG A 214 5.79 9.06 -5.64
C ARG A 214 6.54 10.38 -5.86
N ARG A 215 6.06 11.19 -6.80
CA ARG A 215 6.54 12.57 -6.99
C ARG A 215 5.76 13.51 -6.08
N ALA A 216 6.43 14.57 -5.61
CA ALA A 216 5.74 15.65 -4.92
C ALA A 216 4.78 16.34 -5.90
N ARG A 217 3.64 16.80 -5.39
CA ARG A 217 2.59 17.44 -6.19
C ARG A 217 1.62 18.20 -5.32
N VAL A 218 0.83 19.06 -5.95
CA VAL A 218 -0.29 19.74 -5.31
C VAL A 218 -1.58 19.18 -5.89
N GLU A 219 -2.54 18.88 -5.02
CA GLU A 219 -3.82 18.29 -5.38
C GLU A 219 -4.96 19.16 -4.87
N ILE A 220 -5.98 19.39 -5.70
CA ILE A 220 -7.16 20.20 -5.34
C ILE A 220 -8.22 19.32 -4.68
N THR A 221 -8.94 19.81 -3.67
CA THR A 221 -10.14 19.13 -3.15
C THR A 221 -11.31 19.27 -4.12
N ASN A 222 -12.01 18.19 -4.45
CA ASN A 222 -13.14 18.20 -5.39
C ASN A 222 -14.51 18.28 -4.72
N TYR A 223 -14.57 18.18 -3.38
CA TYR A 223 -15.83 18.14 -2.64
C TYR A 223 -15.90 19.28 -1.63
N THR A 224 -17.02 20.00 -1.62
CA THR A 224 -17.29 21.09 -0.68
C THR A 224 -17.25 20.58 0.76
N GLU A 225 -17.71 19.35 1.02
CA GLU A 225 -17.62 18.73 2.34
C GLU A 225 -16.16 18.59 2.82
N THR A 226 -15.20 18.32 1.92
CA THR A 226 -13.78 18.30 2.29
C THR A 226 -13.32 19.71 2.70
N ALA A 227 -13.69 20.73 1.93
CA ALA A 227 -13.31 22.12 2.20
C ALA A 227 -13.91 22.66 3.50
N GLU A 228 -15.18 22.39 3.77
CA GLU A 228 -15.86 22.79 5.01
C GLU A 228 -15.22 22.12 6.25
N LEU A 229 -14.87 20.85 6.15
CA LEU A 229 -14.18 20.15 7.23
C LEU A 229 -12.77 20.72 7.48
N LEU A 230 -12.07 21.12 6.42
CA LEU A 230 -10.78 21.79 6.52
C LEU A 230 -10.91 23.19 7.13
N ASP A 231 -11.93 23.97 6.75
CA ASP A 231 -12.20 25.29 7.32
C ASP A 231 -12.33 25.21 8.85
N ILE A 232 -13.06 24.21 9.37
CA ILE A 232 -13.24 24.00 10.81
C ILE A 232 -11.93 23.52 11.48
N VAL A 233 -11.23 22.57 10.88
CA VAL A 233 -10.05 21.95 11.52
C VAL A 233 -8.82 22.85 11.47
N LEU A 234 -8.65 23.64 10.42
CA LEU A 234 -7.47 24.47 10.22
C LEU A 234 -7.53 25.82 10.95
N SER A 235 -8.69 26.24 11.48
CA SER A 235 -8.85 27.53 12.16
C SER A 235 -7.95 27.66 13.40
N ASP A 236 -7.83 26.58 14.18
CA ASP A 236 -7.28 26.63 15.54
C ASP A 236 -5.90 25.97 15.70
N ILE A 237 -5.26 25.59 14.59
CA ILE A 237 -3.93 24.93 14.61
C ILE A 237 -2.85 25.84 14.00
N GLN A 238 -1.59 25.66 14.40
CA GLN A 238 -0.45 26.40 13.86
C GLN A 238 0.08 25.76 12.57
N ASP A 239 0.79 26.52 11.76
CA ASP A 239 1.27 26.09 10.43
C ASP A 239 2.07 24.77 10.45
N ASN A 240 2.85 24.56 11.50
CA ASN A 240 3.68 23.38 11.65
C ASN A 240 2.98 22.23 12.40
N ASP A 241 1.76 22.41 12.88
CA ASP A 241 1.05 21.36 13.62
C ASP A 241 0.52 20.29 12.66
N LEU A 242 0.58 19.03 13.12
CA LEU A 242 -0.09 17.93 12.44
C LEU A 242 -1.61 18.12 12.53
N ILE A 243 -2.31 17.87 11.44
CA ILE A 243 -3.77 17.93 11.41
C ILE A 243 -4.38 16.82 12.28
N PHE A 244 -3.76 15.63 12.23
CA PHE A 244 -4.26 14.46 12.94
C PHE A 244 -3.45 14.23 14.21
N ASN A 245 -4.12 14.28 15.35
CA ASN A 245 -3.56 13.95 16.66
C ASN A 245 -3.54 12.42 16.95
N PHE A 246 -3.69 11.59 15.93
CA PHE A 246 -3.71 10.14 16.06
C PHE A 246 -2.91 9.42 14.98
N GLY A 247 -2.45 8.21 15.30
CA GLY A 247 -1.64 7.38 14.40
C GLY A 247 -2.43 6.35 13.59
N HIS A 248 -1.70 5.67 12.70
CA HIS A 248 -2.22 4.68 11.76
C HIS A 248 -3.10 3.59 12.40
N ARG A 249 -2.75 3.10 13.60
CA ARG A 249 -3.52 2.04 14.28
C ARG A 249 -4.93 2.51 14.66
N GLN A 250 -5.06 3.75 15.12
CA GLN A 250 -6.35 4.35 15.44
C GLN A 250 -7.15 4.61 14.17
N ALA A 251 -6.48 5.06 13.10
CA ALA A 251 -7.09 5.22 11.79
C ALA A 251 -7.77 3.93 11.30
N LEU A 252 -7.04 2.82 11.32
CA LEU A 252 -7.58 1.51 10.95
C LEU A 252 -8.76 1.08 11.84
N LYS A 253 -8.67 1.33 13.15
CA LYS A 253 -9.72 0.94 14.10
C LYS A 253 -11.03 1.67 13.83
N PHE A 254 -11.00 2.98 13.62
CA PHE A 254 -12.24 3.71 13.39
C PHE A 254 -12.84 3.39 12.02
N LEU A 255 -12.04 3.20 10.97
CA LEU A 255 -12.57 2.79 9.66
C LEU A 255 -13.25 1.42 9.76
N ALA A 256 -12.63 0.46 10.46
CA ALA A 256 -13.24 -0.84 10.71
C ALA A 256 -14.57 -0.71 11.50
N HIS A 257 -14.63 0.19 12.48
CA HIS A 257 -15.87 0.50 13.19
C HIS A 257 -16.94 1.07 12.25
N CYS A 258 -16.60 2.08 11.44
CA CYS A 258 -17.50 2.67 10.45
C CYS A 258 -18.07 1.61 9.50
N ALA A 259 -17.21 0.74 8.96
CA ALA A 259 -17.64 -0.37 8.10
C ALA A 259 -18.57 -1.36 8.83
N ASN A 260 -18.27 -1.69 10.08
CA ASN A 260 -19.07 -2.63 10.88
C ASN A 260 -20.45 -2.07 11.26
N VAL A 261 -20.56 -0.77 11.51
CA VAL A 261 -21.83 -0.09 11.82
C VAL A 261 -22.70 0.03 10.57
N THR A 262 -22.11 0.50 9.48
CA THR A 262 -22.84 0.76 8.22
C THR A 262 -23.11 -0.48 7.38
N LYS A 263 -22.42 -1.59 7.70
CA LYS A 263 -22.44 -2.86 6.97
C LYS A 263 -21.95 -2.75 5.52
N ILE A 264 -21.27 -1.65 5.17
CA ILE A 264 -20.76 -1.44 3.82
C ILE A 264 -19.66 -2.45 3.49
N LYS A 265 -19.77 -3.02 2.30
CA LYS A 265 -18.81 -3.96 1.73
C LYS A 265 -18.28 -3.42 0.41
N CYS A 266 -17.06 -3.80 0.08
CA CYS A 266 -16.49 -3.53 -1.22
C CYS A 266 -17.03 -4.50 -2.29
N THR A 267 -17.16 -3.99 -3.50
CA THR A 267 -17.51 -4.74 -4.70
C THR A 267 -16.23 -5.07 -5.49
N PRO A 268 -16.14 -6.26 -6.12
CA PRO A 268 -17.06 -7.40 -6.05
C PRO A 268 -16.82 -8.33 -4.84
N THR A 269 -15.79 -8.09 -4.03
CA THR A 269 -15.26 -9.13 -3.13
C THR A 269 -16.09 -9.37 -1.87
N GLY A 270 -17.01 -8.48 -1.51
CA GLY A 270 -17.78 -8.53 -0.26
C GLY A 270 -16.94 -8.26 1.00
N LYS A 271 -15.67 -7.87 0.86
CA LYS A 271 -14.76 -7.57 1.99
C LYS A 271 -15.10 -6.22 2.63
N ASN A 272 -14.70 -6.03 3.89
CA ASN A 272 -14.78 -4.72 4.52
C ASN A 272 -13.82 -3.73 3.85
N PRO A 273 -14.21 -2.46 3.67
CA PRO A 273 -13.34 -1.44 3.10
C PRO A 273 -12.13 -1.14 3.98
N THR A 274 -11.00 -0.89 3.33
CA THR A 274 -9.76 -0.37 3.90
C THR A 274 -9.43 1.00 3.30
N PHE A 275 -8.48 1.73 3.88
CA PHE A 275 -8.01 3.00 3.29
C PHE A 275 -7.45 2.84 1.87
N LYS A 276 -6.88 1.67 1.55
CA LYS A 276 -6.44 1.39 0.18
C LYS A 276 -7.63 1.34 -0.78
N ASP A 277 -8.74 0.78 -0.33
CA ASP A 277 -9.95 0.66 -1.14
C ASP A 277 -10.62 2.03 -1.34
N LEU A 278 -10.52 2.98 -0.41
CA LEU A 278 -11.01 4.35 -0.63
C LEU A 278 -10.31 5.02 -1.82
N ARG A 279 -8.99 4.83 -1.92
CA ARG A 279 -8.21 5.29 -3.08
C ARG A 279 -8.63 4.61 -4.39
N SER A 280 -8.86 3.29 -4.35
CA SER A 280 -9.42 2.57 -5.51
C SER A 280 -10.84 3.03 -5.86
N SER A 281 -11.61 3.42 -4.85
CA SER A 281 -12.98 3.91 -5.03
C SER A 281 -13.03 5.26 -5.69
N MET A 282 -12.11 6.17 -5.31
CA MET A 282 -11.91 7.42 -6.02
C MET A 282 -11.50 7.18 -7.48
N CYS A 283 -10.61 6.21 -7.74
CA CYS A 283 -10.27 5.79 -9.09
C CYS A 283 -11.52 5.42 -9.90
N CYS A 284 -12.38 4.54 -9.36
CA CYS A 284 -13.62 4.13 -10.03
C CYS A 284 -14.58 5.30 -10.22
N HIS A 285 -14.76 6.13 -9.20
CA HIS A 285 -15.68 7.26 -9.25
C HIS A 285 -15.28 8.26 -10.33
N LEU A 286 -14.00 8.66 -10.37
CA LEU A 286 -13.48 9.57 -11.40
C LEU A 286 -13.66 9.00 -12.82
N LEU A 287 -13.36 7.71 -13.01
CA LEU A 287 -13.56 7.03 -14.30
C LEU A 287 -15.06 7.04 -14.70
N LYS A 288 -15.97 6.77 -13.76
CA LYS A 288 -17.42 6.78 -14.02
C LYS A 288 -17.96 8.16 -14.39
N ILE A 289 -17.41 9.22 -13.82
CA ILE A 289 -17.78 10.61 -14.17
C ILE A 289 -17.02 11.15 -15.39
N GLY A 290 -16.27 10.28 -16.09
CA GLY A 290 -15.72 10.57 -17.42
C GLY A 290 -14.26 11.05 -17.44
N TRP A 291 -13.53 10.97 -16.33
CA TRP A 291 -12.09 11.27 -16.34
C TRP A 291 -11.33 10.24 -17.16
N ARG A 292 -10.30 10.70 -17.87
CA ARG A 292 -9.40 9.83 -18.64
C ARG A 292 -8.48 9.05 -17.70
N ILE A 293 -8.04 7.88 -18.16
CA ILE A 293 -7.15 7.00 -17.39
C ILE A 293 -5.88 7.74 -16.96
N GLU A 294 -5.33 8.58 -17.83
CA GLU A 294 -4.12 9.36 -17.57
C GLU A 294 -4.33 10.41 -16.48
N GLU A 295 -5.50 11.06 -16.47
CA GLU A 295 -5.88 12.08 -15.48
C GLU A 295 -6.04 11.45 -14.11
N VAL A 296 -6.77 10.33 -14.03
CA VAL A 296 -6.93 9.56 -12.80
C VAL A 296 -5.59 9.02 -12.31
N ASN A 297 -4.74 8.53 -13.21
CA ASN A 297 -3.40 8.05 -12.88
C ASN A 297 -2.52 9.17 -12.29
N SER A 298 -2.58 10.36 -12.89
CA SER A 298 -1.87 11.56 -12.44
C SER A 298 -2.36 12.01 -11.05
N ARG A 299 -3.67 12.15 -10.87
CA ARG A 299 -4.34 12.52 -9.60
C ARG A 299 -3.92 11.61 -8.45
N LEU A 300 -3.90 10.31 -8.71
CA LEU A 300 -3.48 9.33 -7.73
C LEU A 300 -1.95 9.32 -7.53
N GLY A 301 -1.16 10.09 -8.28
CA GLY A 301 0.30 10.17 -8.13
C GLY A 301 1.02 8.90 -8.61
N HIS A 302 0.44 8.19 -9.58
CA HIS A 302 1.12 7.09 -10.25
C HIS A 302 2.16 7.57 -11.25
N SER A 303 3.16 6.73 -11.49
CA SER A 303 4.13 7.01 -12.57
C SER A 303 3.38 6.99 -13.89
N PRO A 304 3.65 7.90 -14.84
CA PRO A 304 3.10 7.85 -16.18
C PRO A 304 3.34 6.50 -16.88
N ALA A 305 4.47 5.85 -16.59
CA ALA A 305 4.82 4.54 -17.13
C ALA A 305 4.06 3.35 -16.48
N SER A 306 3.16 3.60 -15.53
CA SER A 306 2.51 2.56 -14.72
C SER A 306 0.99 2.73 -14.67
N LEU A 307 0.33 2.47 -15.80
CA LEU A 307 -1.13 2.55 -15.93
C LEU A 307 -1.86 1.28 -15.45
N ALA A 308 -1.16 0.17 -15.28
CA ALA A 308 -1.75 -1.15 -14.99
C ALA A 308 -2.74 -1.18 -13.82
N MET A 309 -2.57 -0.31 -12.82
CA MET A 309 -3.54 -0.19 -11.73
C MET A 309 -4.86 0.41 -12.23
N VAL A 310 -4.83 1.61 -12.82
CA VAL A 310 -6.03 2.34 -13.27
C VAL A 310 -6.71 1.59 -14.41
N THR A 311 -5.95 1.08 -15.38
CA THR A 311 -6.47 0.29 -16.51
C THR A 311 -7.25 -0.93 -16.04
N ARG A 312 -6.80 -1.62 -14.98
CA ARG A 312 -7.55 -2.75 -14.42
C ARG A 312 -8.94 -2.34 -13.91
N TYR A 313 -9.04 -1.20 -13.21
CA TYR A 313 -10.35 -0.72 -12.74
C TYR A 313 -11.21 -0.22 -13.91
N ALA A 314 -10.61 0.46 -14.90
CA ALA A 314 -11.32 0.86 -16.12
C ALA A 314 -11.88 -0.35 -16.88
N ASN A 315 -11.08 -1.40 -17.06
CA ASN A 315 -11.51 -2.64 -17.72
C ASN A 315 -12.62 -3.34 -16.94
N TYR A 316 -12.53 -3.39 -15.61
CA TYR A 316 -13.61 -3.95 -14.78
C TYR A 316 -14.92 -3.18 -14.98
N LEU A 317 -14.87 -1.84 -14.92
CA LEU A 317 -16.06 -1.01 -15.12
C LEU A 317 -16.64 -1.15 -16.53
N ALA A 318 -15.80 -1.27 -17.56
CA ALA A 318 -16.25 -1.48 -18.93
C ALA A 318 -16.98 -2.82 -19.13
N LEU A 319 -16.55 -3.88 -18.42
CA LEU A 319 -17.21 -5.19 -18.43
C LEU A 319 -18.53 -5.15 -17.64
N ASP A 320 -18.55 -4.47 -16.49
CA ASP A 320 -19.73 -4.33 -15.61
C ASP A 320 -20.87 -3.54 -16.26
N ILE A 321 -20.54 -2.59 -17.16
CA ILE A 321 -21.53 -1.80 -17.92
C ILE A 321 -22.35 -2.67 -18.89
N GLN A 322 -21.88 -3.84 -19.31
CA GLN A 322 -22.62 -4.70 -20.24
C GLN A 322 -23.85 -5.38 -19.62
N ASP A 323 -23.96 -5.44 -18.28
CA ASP A 323 -25.08 -6.08 -17.57
C ASP A 323 -26.12 -5.08 -17.03
N THR A 324 -25.93 -3.77 -17.23
CA THR A 324 -26.87 -2.75 -16.73
C THR A 324 -27.38 -1.88 -17.88
N PRO A 325 -28.68 -1.86 -18.20
CA PRO A 325 -29.22 -0.93 -19.19
C PRO A 325 -28.93 0.50 -18.72
N ILE A 326 -28.17 1.22 -19.54
CA ILE A 326 -27.75 2.60 -19.27
C ILE A 326 -29.01 3.47 -19.22
N THR A 327 -29.51 3.71 -18.02
CA THR A 327 -30.39 4.85 -17.75
C THR A 327 -29.49 5.95 -17.20
N LEU A 328 -29.02 6.84 -18.07
CA LEU A 328 -28.31 8.06 -17.69
C LEU A 328 -29.26 8.94 -16.88
N ARG A 329 -29.29 8.76 -15.55
CA ARG A 329 -29.83 9.77 -14.62
C ARG A 329 -28.66 10.63 -14.17
N ILE A 330 -28.43 11.72 -14.90
CA ILE A 330 -27.66 12.84 -14.40
C ILE A 330 -28.51 13.48 -13.30
N GLN A 331 -28.23 13.13 -12.04
CA GLN A 331 -28.84 13.79 -10.90
C GLN A 331 -27.82 14.73 -10.27
N THR A 332 -27.92 15.99 -10.66
CA THR A 332 -27.41 17.14 -9.90
C THR A 332 -28.62 17.80 -9.26
N LYS A 333 -28.49 18.36 -8.05
CA LYS A 333 -29.57 19.22 -7.51
C LYS A 333 -29.81 20.48 -8.37
N SER A 334 -28.94 20.77 -9.35
CA SER A 334 -29.01 21.91 -10.26
C SER A 334 -28.55 21.65 -11.71
N GLY A 335 -28.62 20.42 -12.20
CA GLY A 335 -28.60 20.12 -13.64
C GLY A 335 -27.32 20.41 -14.46
N HIS A 336 -26.17 20.82 -13.91
CA HIS A 336 -25.00 21.21 -14.74
C HIS A 336 -23.71 20.43 -14.41
N LEU A 337 -23.52 19.31 -15.11
CA LEU A 337 -22.18 18.85 -15.49
C LEU A 337 -21.74 19.73 -16.67
N CYS A 338 -21.23 20.92 -16.39
CA CYS A 338 -20.47 21.65 -17.39
C CYS A 338 -19.30 20.76 -17.83
N LYS A 339 -19.04 20.70 -19.13
CA LYS A 339 -17.89 20.05 -19.79
C LYS A 339 -16.54 20.56 -19.21
N LEU A 340 -16.25 20.22 -17.96
CA LEU A 340 -15.03 20.54 -17.25
C LEU A 340 -13.94 19.58 -17.75
N TYR A 341 -12.74 20.13 -17.92
CA TYR A 341 -11.55 19.54 -18.53
C TYR A 341 -11.45 19.63 -20.06
N ARG A 342 -11.55 20.85 -20.59
CA ARG A 342 -10.75 21.24 -21.77
C ARG A 342 -10.19 22.65 -21.58
N GLN A 343 -8.94 22.69 -21.11
CA GLN A 343 -7.82 23.54 -21.55
C GLN A 343 -6.82 23.68 -20.39
N LEU A 344 -5.76 22.87 -20.44
CA LEU A 344 -4.42 23.36 -20.14
C LEU A 344 -3.81 23.80 -21.47
#